data_AF-A0A9W7YKS3-F1
#
_entry.id   AF-A0A9W7YKS3-F1
#
_cell.length_a   1.000
_cell.length_b   1.000
_cell.length_c   1.000
_cell.angle_alpha   90.00
_cell.angle_beta   90.00
_cell.angle_gamma   90.00
#
_symmetry.space_group_name_H-M   'P 1'
#
loop_
_entity.id
_entity.type
_entity.pdbx_description
1 polymer ?
#
loop_
_entity_poly.entity_id
_entity_poly.type
_entity_poly.pdbx_seq_one_letter_code
_entity_poly.pdbx_strand_id
1 'polypeptide(L)'
;IRPGIYDILYAGYGNLCSQCGWRTREGDTEHMKKHLDWHFRRNLRLQSDREHRPAPRGWYIGQNLWEAGEAAADADDQAAAMAATPAEMDNGGSAKIDVVELQNMTVAAPANNEPCAVCKEAFERRFNEDDEDWELVNAVEVDGEGV
;
A
#
# COMPACT_ATOMS: atom_id res chain seq x y z
N ILE A 1 35.35 -5.40 -15.00
CA ILE A 1 34.98 -4.53 -13.85
C ILE A 1 35.48 -3.13 -14.18
N ARG A 2 34.63 -2.10 -14.13
CA ARG A 2 35.08 -0.71 -14.40
C ARG A 2 36.13 -0.32 -13.33
N PRO A 3 37.33 0.14 -13.73
CA PRO A 3 38.31 0.66 -12.77
C PRO A 3 37.69 1.80 -11.94
N GLY A 4 37.96 1.84 -10.63
CA GLY A 4 37.46 2.88 -9.72
C GLY A 4 35.99 2.74 -9.29
N ILE A 5 35.29 1.65 -9.64
CA ILE A 5 33.89 1.47 -9.22
C ILE A 5 33.73 1.33 -7.71
N TYR A 6 34.74 0.78 -7.02
CA TYR A 6 34.77 0.73 -5.57
C TYR A 6 34.78 2.13 -4.97
N ASP A 7 35.57 3.04 -5.54
CA ASP A 7 35.68 4.40 -5.04
C ASP A 7 34.38 5.18 -5.26
N ILE A 8 33.74 4.96 -6.41
CA ILE A 8 32.47 5.61 -6.76
C ILE A 8 31.32 5.13 -5.88
N LEU A 9 31.23 3.83 -5.57
CA LEU A 9 30.09 3.25 -4.85
C LEU A 9 30.28 3.15 -3.34
N TYR A 10 31.52 2.92 -2.87
CA TYR A 10 31.80 2.62 -1.47
C TYR A 10 32.68 3.67 -0.80
N ALA A 11 33.81 4.07 -1.40
CA ALA A 11 34.69 5.06 -0.76
C ALA A 11 34.05 6.46 -0.71
N GLY A 12 33.34 6.87 -1.76
CA GLY A 12 32.64 8.16 -1.80
C GLY A 12 31.33 8.20 -0.99
N TYR A 13 30.70 7.05 -0.75
CA TYR A 13 29.40 6.91 -0.09
C TYR A 13 29.47 5.96 1.12
N GLY A 14 30.34 6.31 2.07
CA GLY A 14 30.62 5.50 3.26
C GLY A 14 29.47 5.46 4.27
N ASN A 15 28.58 6.44 4.28
CA ASN A 15 27.48 6.53 5.23
C ASN A 15 26.30 5.64 4.80
N LEU A 16 26.07 4.52 5.49
CA LEU A 16 25.03 3.54 5.15
C LEU A 16 23.86 3.58 6.15
N CYS A 17 22.62 3.46 5.67
CA CYS A 17 21.44 3.28 6.52
C CYS A 17 21.29 1.82 6.93
N SER A 18 21.19 1.54 8.23
CA SER A 18 21.04 0.17 8.74
C SER A 18 19.70 -0.50 8.42
N GLN A 19 18.65 0.28 8.09
CA GLN A 19 17.31 -0.25 7.84
C GLN A 19 17.08 -0.71 6.39
N CYS A 20 17.69 -0.02 5.42
CA CYS A 20 17.46 -0.30 3.99
C CYS A 20 18.74 -0.37 3.14
N GLY A 21 19.91 -0.07 3.71
CA GLY A 21 21.18 -0.09 2.99
C GLY A 21 21.45 1.11 2.06
N TRP A 22 20.57 2.12 2.04
CA TRP A 22 20.79 3.36 1.29
C TRP A 22 22.05 4.08 1.77
N ARG A 23 22.81 4.67 0.84
CA ARG A 23 24.10 5.29 1.13
C ARG A 23 24.10 6.78 0.79
N THR A 24 24.67 7.58 1.67
CA THR A 24 24.94 9.01 1.43
C THR A 24 26.43 9.28 1.38
N ARG A 25 26.78 10.42 0.79
CA ARG A 25 28.18 10.86 0.72
C ARG A 25 28.74 11.03 2.14
N GLU A 26 30.02 10.76 2.30
CA GLU A 26 30.70 11.01 3.57
C GLU A 26 30.59 12.51 3.94
N GLY A 27 30.17 12.80 5.18
CA GLY A 27 29.86 14.16 5.65
C GLY A 27 28.43 14.66 5.39
N ASP A 28 27.66 13.98 4.55
CA ASP A 28 26.26 14.35 4.26
C ASP A 28 25.28 13.82 5.32
N THR A 29 25.41 14.38 6.51
CA THR A 29 24.61 14.00 7.68
C THR A 29 23.17 14.50 7.58
N GLU A 30 22.91 15.56 6.83
CA GLU A 30 21.57 16.12 6.69
C GLU A 30 20.66 15.21 5.87
N HIS A 31 21.11 14.71 4.72
CA HIS A 31 20.34 13.76 3.93
C HIS A 31 20.11 12.44 4.67
N MET A 32 21.11 11.96 5.41
CA MET A 32 20.95 10.76 6.24
C MET A 32 19.90 10.98 7.34
N LYS A 33 19.89 12.14 8.01
CA LYS A 33 18.86 12.46 9.01
C LYS A 33 17.46 12.49 8.41
N LYS A 34 17.27 13.20 7.29
CA LYS A 34 15.97 13.26 6.59
C LYS A 34 15.48 11.86 6.18
N HIS A 35 16.40 10.99 5.77
CA HIS A 35 16.09 9.60 5.43
C HIS A 35 15.69 8.75 6.65
N LEU A 36 16.35 8.93 7.79
CA LEU A 36 15.94 8.27 9.03
C LEU A 36 14.57 8.77 9.52
N ASP A 37 14.29 10.06 9.38
CA ASP A 37 12.97 10.64 9.69
C ASP A 37 11.86 10.09 8.76
N TRP A 38 12.19 9.84 7.49
CA TRP A 38 11.31 9.15 6.55
C TRP A 38 11.00 7.72 7.02
N HIS A 39 12.03 6.96 7.40
CA HIS A 39 11.85 5.62 7.96
C HIS A 39 10.96 5.62 9.20
N PHE A 40 11.13 6.59 10.09
CA PHE A 40 10.30 6.73 11.28
C PHE A 40 8.82 6.94 10.92
N ARG A 41 8.53 7.90 10.02
CA ARG A 41 7.15 8.16 9.57
C ARG A 41 6.53 6.95 8.89
N ARG A 42 7.27 6.27 8.02
CA ARG A 42 6.81 5.05 7.34
C ARG A 42 6.52 3.93 8.33
N ASN A 43 7.41 3.67 9.29
CA ASN A 43 7.22 2.63 10.29
C ASN A 43 6.04 2.94 11.23
N LEU A 44 5.85 4.21 11.59
CA LEU A 44 4.71 4.63 12.41
C LEU A 44 3.38 4.38 11.69
N ARG A 45 3.30 4.72 10.40
CA ARG A 45 2.12 4.42 9.56
C ARG A 45 1.87 2.92 9.42
N LEU A 46 2.92 2.15 9.12
CA LEU A 46 2.80 0.69 9.06
C LEU A 46 2.34 0.08 10.40
N GLN A 47 2.62 0.71 11.53
CA GLN A 47 2.12 0.26 12.83
C GLN A 47 0.64 0.64 13.04
N SER A 48 0.23 1.87 12.70
CA SER A 48 -1.18 2.29 12.81
C SER A 48 -2.09 1.53 11.85
N ASP A 49 -1.63 1.31 10.61
CA ASP A 49 -2.46 0.70 9.57
C ASP A 49 -2.59 -0.81 9.77
N ARG A 50 -1.64 -1.45 10.47
CA ARG A 50 -1.74 -2.88 10.82
C ARG A 50 -2.97 -3.21 11.66
N GLU A 51 -3.52 -2.25 12.41
CA GLU A 51 -4.74 -2.45 13.20
C GLU A 51 -6.02 -2.36 12.34
N HIS A 52 -5.98 -1.69 11.17
CA HIS A 52 -7.16 -1.45 10.35
C HIS A 52 -7.16 -2.14 8.99
N ARG A 53 -6.00 -2.28 8.33
CA ARG A 53 -5.85 -3.02 7.06
C ARG A 53 -4.37 -3.23 6.74
N PRO A 54 -3.88 -4.47 6.56
CA PRO A 54 -2.53 -4.68 6.05
C PRO A 54 -2.44 -4.09 4.63
N ALA A 55 -1.46 -3.20 4.41
CA ALA A 55 -1.27 -2.58 3.10
C ALA A 55 -1.09 -3.67 2.03
N PRO A 56 -1.84 -3.64 0.91
CA PRO A 56 -1.66 -4.60 -0.16
C PRO A 56 -0.23 -4.45 -0.67
N ARG A 57 0.52 -5.55 -0.67
CA ARG A 57 1.83 -5.59 -1.35
C ARG A 57 1.54 -5.52 -2.84
N GLY A 58 1.61 -4.32 -3.40
CA GLY A 58 1.44 -4.09 -4.84
C GLY A 58 2.56 -4.81 -5.59
N TRP A 59 2.24 -5.97 -6.15
CA TRP A 59 3.18 -6.73 -7.01
C TRP A 59 3.51 -5.96 -8.30
N TYR A 60 2.61 -5.06 -8.70
CA TYR A 60 2.76 -4.17 -9.84
C TYR A 60 2.49 -2.74 -9.41
N ILE A 61 3.54 -1.93 -9.38
CA ILE A 61 3.41 -0.47 -9.30
C ILE A 61 3.44 0.11 -10.70
N GLY A 62 2.64 1.16 -10.95
CA GLY A 62 2.60 1.84 -12.24
C GLY A 62 3.97 2.41 -12.63
N GLN A 63 4.25 2.52 -13.93
CA GLN A 63 5.54 2.99 -14.44
C GLN A 63 5.93 4.37 -13.86
N ASN A 64 4.98 5.28 -13.74
CA ASN A 64 5.15 6.59 -13.13
C ASN A 64 5.60 6.51 -11.65
N LEU A 65 4.97 5.63 -10.86
CA LEU A 65 5.35 5.36 -9.47
C LEU A 65 6.72 4.68 -9.36
N TRP A 66 7.01 3.77 -10.29
CA TRP A 66 8.32 3.13 -10.39
C TRP A 66 9.44 4.14 -10.67
N GLU A 67 9.20 5.07 -11.60
CA GLU A 67 10.15 6.12 -11.97
C GLU A 67 10.35 7.17 -10.88
N ALA A 68 9.28 7.54 -10.16
CA ALA A 68 9.36 8.49 -9.04
C ALA A 68 10.13 7.93 -7.84
N GLY A 69 10.11 6.60 -7.65
CA GLY A 69 10.78 5.90 -6.57
C GLY A 69 10.09 6.04 -5.20
N GLU A 70 10.39 5.13 -4.28
CA GLU A 70 9.70 5.06 -2.97
C GLU A 70 9.83 6.32 -2.10
N ALA A 71 10.87 7.12 -2.31
CA ALA A 71 11.07 8.38 -1.57
C ALA A 71 10.13 9.50 -2.04
N ALA A 72 9.63 9.44 -3.27
CA ALA A 72 8.69 10.43 -3.82
C ALA A 72 7.23 10.10 -3.50
N ALA A 73 6.91 8.82 -3.22
CA ALA A 73 5.58 8.39 -2.82
C ALA A 73 5.06 9.12 -1.56
N ASP A 74 5.94 9.59 -0.69
CA ASP A 74 5.58 10.38 0.49
C ASP A 74 5.43 11.89 0.25
N ALA A 75 6.03 12.43 -0.83
CA ALA A 75 5.81 13.82 -1.23
C ALA A 75 4.44 13.97 -1.92
N ASP A 76 3.99 12.90 -2.59
CA ASP A 76 2.72 12.85 -3.28
C ASP A 76 1.53 12.51 -2.37
N ASP A 77 1.67 12.36 -1.05
CA ASP A 77 0.50 12.25 -0.16
C ASP A 77 -0.09 13.61 0.22
N GLN A 78 0.66 14.72 0.07
CA GLN A 78 0.04 16.05 -0.02
C GLN A 78 -0.63 16.26 -1.37
N ALA A 79 -0.17 15.58 -2.43
CA ALA A 79 -0.86 15.53 -3.72
C ALA A 79 -2.01 14.50 -3.73
N ALA A 80 -2.04 13.48 -2.89
CA ALA A 80 -3.19 12.58 -2.74
C ALA A 80 -4.34 13.30 -2.02
N ALA A 81 -4.00 14.25 -1.14
CA ALA A 81 -4.94 15.19 -0.54
C ALA A 81 -5.33 16.38 -1.46
N MET A 82 -4.50 16.75 -2.45
CA MET A 82 -4.73 17.90 -3.36
C MET A 82 -5.07 17.55 -4.82
N ALA A 83 -4.91 16.29 -5.25
CA ALA A 83 -5.39 15.73 -6.53
C ALA A 83 -6.87 15.35 -6.44
N ALA A 84 -7.62 16.15 -5.68
CA ALA A 84 -9.06 16.34 -5.80
C ALA A 84 -9.44 17.12 -7.07
N THR A 85 -8.54 17.22 -8.06
CA THR A 85 -8.85 17.73 -9.39
C THR A 85 -8.43 16.69 -10.44
N PRO A 86 -9.37 16.25 -11.30
CA PRO A 86 -9.12 15.16 -12.23
C PRO A 86 -8.38 15.72 -13.44
N ALA A 87 -7.13 15.31 -13.64
CA ALA A 87 -6.54 15.28 -14.96
C ALA A 87 -6.60 13.83 -15.44
N GLU A 88 -7.38 13.64 -16.49
CA GLU A 88 -7.69 12.39 -17.19
C GLU A 88 -6.42 11.60 -17.50
N MET A 89 -6.27 10.44 -16.86
CA MET A 89 -5.47 9.34 -17.39
C MET A 89 -6.35 8.09 -17.40
N ASP A 90 -6.91 7.88 -18.58
CA ASP A 90 -7.46 6.63 -19.09
C ASP A 90 -6.43 5.50 -18.95
N ASN A 91 -6.56 4.71 -17.89
CA ASN A 91 -6.01 3.36 -17.85
C ASN A 91 -6.80 2.50 -16.85
N GLY A 92 -7.71 1.67 -17.38
CA GLY A 92 -8.14 0.41 -16.78
C GLY A 92 -8.50 0.41 -15.29
N GLY A 93 -9.63 1.05 -14.96
CA GLY A 93 -10.56 0.53 -13.95
C GLY A 93 -10.02 0.24 -12.54
N SER A 94 -9.37 1.20 -11.88
CA SER A 94 -9.51 1.29 -10.42
C SER A 94 -10.53 2.38 -10.15
N ALA A 95 -11.81 2.00 -10.17
CA ALA A 95 -12.83 2.86 -9.56
C ALA A 95 -12.33 3.19 -8.15
N LYS A 96 -12.31 4.47 -7.78
CA LYS A 96 -12.13 4.86 -6.38
C LYS A 96 -13.40 4.38 -5.67
N ILE A 97 -13.46 3.10 -5.32
CA ILE A 97 -14.59 2.55 -4.61
C ILE A 97 -14.51 3.17 -3.22
N ASP A 98 -15.53 3.95 -2.87
CA ASP A 98 -15.62 4.56 -1.55
C ASP A 98 -15.60 3.43 -0.51
N VAL A 99 -14.80 3.58 0.54
CA VAL A 99 -14.72 2.58 1.63
C VAL A 99 -16.11 2.37 2.24
N VAL A 100 -16.94 3.42 2.25
CA VAL A 100 -18.33 3.34 2.70
C VAL A 100 -19.18 2.50 1.74
N GLU A 101 -18.96 2.63 0.44
CA GLU A 101 -19.69 1.86 -0.58
C GLU A 101 -19.31 0.38 -0.52
N LEU A 102 -18.01 0.07 -0.33
CA LEU A 102 -17.52 -1.29 -0.09
C LEU A 102 -18.12 -1.93 1.17
N GLN A 103 -18.28 -1.16 2.26
CA GLN A 103 -18.91 -1.65 3.49
C GLN A 103 -20.42 -1.91 3.34
N ASN A 104 -21.05 -1.32 2.33
CA ASN A 104 -22.45 -1.54 2.00
C ASN A 104 -22.64 -2.66 0.96
N MET A 105 -21.55 -3.18 0.37
CA MET A 105 -21.61 -4.38 -0.47
C MET A 105 -21.63 -5.61 0.44
N THR A 106 -22.82 -6.17 0.62
CA THR A 106 -23.03 -7.38 1.40
C THR A 106 -23.63 -8.49 0.55
N VAL A 107 -23.33 -9.73 0.93
CA VAL A 107 -23.84 -10.96 0.30
C VAL A 107 -24.29 -11.91 1.40
N ALA A 108 -25.34 -12.69 1.18
CA ALA A 108 -25.79 -13.71 2.14
C ALA A 108 -24.64 -14.67 2.51
N ALA A 109 -24.45 -14.92 3.80
CA ALA A 109 -23.33 -15.70 4.27
C ALA A 109 -23.56 -17.20 4.03
N PRO A 110 -22.66 -17.89 3.30
CA PRO A 110 -22.75 -19.33 3.13
C PRO A 110 -22.56 -20.06 4.48
N ALA A 111 -23.01 -21.32 4.53
CA ALA A 111 -22.87 -22.15 5.72
C ALA A 111 -21.40 -22.34 6.13
N ASN A 112 -20.50 -22.43 5.15
CA ASN A 112 -19.05 -22.50 5.36
C ASN A 112 -18.43 -21.14 5.05
N ASN A 113 -17.63 -20.61 5.98
CA ASN A 113 -16.90 -19.35 5.78
C ASN A 113 -15.59 -19.62 5.04
N GLU A 114 -15.66 -19.95 3.75
CA GLU A 114 -14.47 -20.13 2.93
C GLU A 114 -13.72 -18.80 2.78
N PRO A 115 -12.37 -18.80 2.86
CA PRO A 115 -11.60 -17.59 2.71
C PRO A 115 -11.58 -17.14 1.24
N CYS A 116 -11.41 -15.82 1.02
CA CYS A 116 -11.36 -15.22 -0.31
C CYS A 116 -10.41 -15.98 -1.24
N ALA A 117 -10.87 -16.34 -2.44
CA ALA A 117 -10.07 -17.09 -3.39
C ALA A 117 -8.79 -16.36 -3.84
N VAL A 118 -8.80 -15.02 -3.79
CA VAL A 118 -7.71 -14.15 -4.23
C VAL A 118 -6.68 -13.90 -3.13
N CYS A 119 -7.09 -13.32 -1.98
CA CYS A 119 -6.17 -12.95 -0.91
C CYS A 119 -6.03 -14.01 0.19
N LYS A 120 -6.90 -15.03 0.23
CA LYS A 120 -6.95 -16.11 1.24
C LYS A 120 -7.27 -15.63 2.67
N GLU A 121 -7.87 -14.46 2.80
CA GLU A 121 -8.34 -13.91 4.07
C GLU A 121 -9.78 -14.35 4.35
N ALA A 122 -10.16 -14.48 5.62
CA ALA A 122 -11.54 -14.81 5.99
C ALA A 122 -12.44 -13.58 5.86
N PHE A 123 -13.67 -13.78 5.36
CA PHE A 123 -14.65 -12.71 5.30
C PHE A 123 -15.18 -12.32 6.68
N GLU A 124 -15.52 -11.04 6.83
CA GLU A 124 -16.22 -10.51 7.99
C GLU A 124 -17.71 -10.83 7.89
N ARG A 125 -18.29 -11.41 8.94
CA ARG A 125 -19.72 -11.77 9.04
C ARG A 125 -20.46 -10.78 9.93
N ARG A 126 -21.55 -10.20 9.43
CA ARG A 126 -22.47 -9.34 10.18
C ARG A 126 -23.86 -9.96 10.17
N PHE A 127 -24.57 -9.90 11.30
CA PHE A 127 -25.98 -10.28 11.34
C PHE A 127 -26.83 -9.10 10.85
N ASN A 128 -27.67 -9.32 9.84
CA ASN A 128 -28.64 -8.36 9.37
C ASN A 128 -29.96 -8.59 10.11
N GLU A 129 -30.38 -7.61 10.92
CA GLU A 129 -31.60 -7.69 11.72
C GLU A 129 -32.88 -7.67 10.87
N ASP A 130 -32.85 -7.05 9.68
CA ASP A 130 -34.03 -6.92 8.81
C ASP A 130 -34.35 -8.24 8.11
N ASP A 131 -33.33 -8.99 7.68
CA ASP A 131 -33.46 -10.27 7.00
C ASP A 131 -33.35 -11.49 7.95
N GLU A 132 -33.08 -11.24 9.23
CA GLU A 132 -32.83 -12.25 10.28
C GLU A 132 -31.75 -13.29 9.90
N ASP A 133 -30.78 -12.91 9.06
CA ASP A 133 -29.74 -13.80 8.54
C ASP A 133 -28.33 -13.18 8.63
N TRP A 134 -27.31 -14.01 8.42
CA TRP A 134 -25.92 -13.59 8.38
C TRP A 134 -25.52 -13.16 6.98
N GLU A 135 -24.75 -12.08 6.89
CA GLU A 135 -24.19 -11.55 5.66
C GLU A 135 -22.66 -11.41 5.75
N LEU A 136 -21.99 -11.54 4.61
CA LEU A 136 -20.58 -11.18 4.43
C LEU A 136 -20.47 -9.70 4.06
N VAL A 137 -19.55 -8.98 4.71
CA VAL A 137 -19.28 -7.56 4.42
C VAL A 137 -18.10 -7.44 3.46
N ASN A 138 -18.17 -6.47 2.53
CA ASN A 138 -17.14 -6.22 1.53
C ASN A 138 -16.88 -7.47 0.66
N ALA A 139 -17.95 -8.14 0.26
CA ALA A 139 -17.94 -9.34 -0.57
C ALA A 139 -18.87 -9.14 -1.78
N VAL A 140 -18.58 -9.83 -2.87
CA VAL A 140 -19.45 -9.87 -4.06
C VAL A 140 -19.60 -11.32 -4.51
N GLU A 141 -20.82 -11.72 -4.89
CA GLU A 141 -21.07 -13.04 -5.46
C GLU A 141 -20.71 -13.02 -6.95
N VAL A 142 -19.79 -13.90 -7.37
CA VAL A 142 -19.39 -14.07 -8.77
C VAL A 142 -19.55 -15.54 -9.13
N ASP A 143 -20.35 -15.82 -10.17
CA ASP A 143 -20.63 -17.18 -10.67
C ASP A 143 -21.22 -18.16 -9.62
N GLY A 144 -21.91 -17.65 -8.59
CA GLY A 144 -22.52 -18.45 -7.52
C GLY A 144 -21.55 -18.84 -6.38
N GLU A 145 -20.34 -18.29 -6.39
CA GLU A 145 -19.37 -18.39 -5.30
C GLU A 145 -19.02 -16.97 -4.79
N GLY A 146 -18.91 -16.79 -3.47
CA GLY A 146 -18.51 -15.50 -2.89
C GLY A 146 -17.02 -15.25 -3.10
N VAL A 147 -16.67 -14.11 -3.72
CA VAL A 147 -15.28 -13.69 -4.02
C VAL A 147 -14.84 -12.55 -3.12
#